data_AF-A0A7C1CMA3-F1
#
_entry.id   AF-A0A7C1CMA3-F1
#
_cell.length_a   1.000
_cell.length_b   1.000
_cell.length_c   1.000
_cell.angle_alpha   90.00
_cell.angle_beta   90.00
_cell.angle_gamma   90.00
#
_symmetry.space_group_name_H-M   'P 1'
#
loop_
_entity.id
_entity.type
_entity.pdbx_description
1 polymer ?
#
loop_
_entity_poly.entity_id
_entity_poly.type
_entity_poly.pdbx_seq_one_letter_code
_entity_poly.pdbx_strand_id
1 'polypeptide(L)'
;MTKNTGRHDNTIAGDAALGALAAGKHAGSLVWQVDDLHDYEPFACLFAGGVSGKRDKIVYFHFADHELPVPGAETDVVTVNPQEGFEPFIDDILGSIQERGNNVKYLFDCISPLAADWYSDQMVGNFFAIVCGALRAVNGAACFAILRNRHSQYAVDPITETARAV
;
A
#
# COMPACT_ATOMS: atom_id res chain seq x y z
N MET A 1 30.92 -13.93 35.82
CA MET A 1 29.51 -14.38 35.87
C MET A 1 28.65 -13.12 35.68
N THR A 2 28.29 -12.77 34.43
CA THR A 2 26.98 -13.05 33.76
C THR A 2 25.80 -12.42 34.52
N LYS A 3 24.93 -11.59 33.96
CA LYS A 3 24.63 -11.06 32.61
C LYS A 3 23.76 -9.81 32.84
N ASN A 4 23.96 -8.72 32.09
CA ASN A 4 22.95 -7.67 31.93
C ASN A 4 22.89 -7.29 30.45
N THR A 5 22.18 -8.11 29.68
CA THR A 5 21.95 -7.93 28.23
C THR A 5 20.57 -8.51 27.98
N GLY A 6 19.61 -7.68 27.61
CA GLY A 6 18.23 -8.15 27.37
C GLY A 6 17.16 -7.08 27.17
N ARG A 7 17.47 -5.79 27.32
CA ARG A 7 16.48 -4.72 27.12
C ARG A 7 16.69 -3.85 25.88
N HIS A 8 17.87 -3.90 25.23
CA HIS A 8 18.14 -3.11 24.02
C HIS A 8 17.91 -3.86 22.70
N ASP A 9 17.86 -5.20 22.71
CA ASP A 9 17.79 -6.00 21.48
C ASP A 9 16.37 -6.09 20.90
N ASN A 10 15.33 -5.93 21.74
CA ASN A 10 13.94 -6.14 21.31
C ASN A 10 13.33 -4.93 20.57
N THR A 11 13.79 -3.70 20.88
CA THR A 11 13.40 -2.48 20.16
C THR A 11 14.04 -2.43 18.78
N ILE A 12 15.34 -2.76 18.70
CA ILE A 12 16.08 -2.77 17.41
C ILE A 12 15.54 -3.86 16.47
N ALA A 13 15.17 -5.03 17.01
CA ALA A 13 14.52 -6.08 16.23
C ALA A 13 13.12 -5.68 15.74
N GLY A 14 12.34 -4.96 16.55
CA GLY A 14 11.04 -4.41 16.17
C GLY A 14 11.15 -3.35 15.06
N ASP A 15 12.10 -2.43 15.20
CA ASP A 15 12.37 -1.37 14.22
C ASP A 15 12.89 -1.94 12.90
N ALA A 16 13.74 -2.98 12.96
CA ALA A 16 14.25 -3.67 11.76
C ALA A 16 13.15 -4.47 11.05
N ALA A 17 12.25 -5.12 11.79
CA ALA A 17 11.11 -5.84 11.23
C ALA A 17 10.09 -4.88 10.59
N LEU A 18 9.80 -3.77 11.27
CA LEU A 18 8.96 -2.70 10.72
C LEU A 18 9.59 -2.09 9.47
N GLY A 19 10.90 -1.81 9.50
CA GLY A 19 11.64 -1.32 8.35
C GLY A 19 11.64 -2.29 7.17
N ALA A 20 11.70 -3.61 7.42
CA ALA A 20 11.62 -4.62 6.37
C ALA A 20 10.23 -4.72 5.74
N LEU A 21 9.18 -4.59 6.54
CA LEU A 21 7.79 -4.55 6.05
C LEU A 21 7.51 -3.25 5.28
N ALA A 22 7.92 -2.11 5.83
CA ALA A 22 7.82 -0.80 5.20
C ALA A 22 8.59 -0.73 3.88
N ALA A 23 9.71 -1.45 3.77
CA ALA A 23 10.48 -1.60 2.53
C ALA A 23 9.85 -2.56 1.50
N GLY A 24 8.75 -3.25 1.83
CA GLY A 24 8.09 -4.21 0.94
C GLY A 24 8.90 -5.49 0.69
N LYS A 25 9.76 -5.90 1.64
CA LYS A 25 10.62 -7.09 1.49
C LYS A 25 9.85 -8.43 1.54
N HIS A 26 8.61 -8.40 2.03
CA HIS A 26 7.74 -9.56 2.15
C HIS A 26 6.44 -9.34 1.36
N ALA A 27 5.81 -10.43 0.93
CA ALA A 27 4.47 -10.37 0.35
C ALA A 27 3.45 -9.91 1.39
N GLY A 28 2.45 -9.14 0.95
CA GLY A 28 1.45 -8.54 1.82
C GLY A 28 1.12 -7.11 1.41
N SER A 29 -0.05 -6.65 1.83
CA SER A 29 -0.50 -5.27 1.66
C SER A 29 -0.25 -4.51 2.96
N LEU A 30 0.54 -3.45 2.89
CA LEU A 30 0.73 -2.51 3.97
C LEU A 30 -0.13 -1.28 3.72
N VAL A 31 -0.88 -0.85 4.73
CA VAL A 31 -1.75 0.33 4.65
C VAL A 31 -1.28 1.32 5.71
N TRP A 32 -0.86 2.49 5.27
CA TRP A 32 -0.47 3.59 6.14
C TRP A 32 -1.67 4.47 6.43
N GLN A 33 -1.90 4.76 7.70
CA GLN A 33 -2.87 5.78 8.09
C GLN A 33 -2.13 7.10 8.35
N VAL A 34 -2.40 8.09 7.50
CA VAL A 34 -1.72 9.39 7.49
C VAL A 34 -2.72 10.51 7.76
N ASP A 35 -2.28 11.63 8.34
CA ASP A 35 -3.16 12.77 8.61
C ASP A 35 -3.32 13.65 7.36
N ASP A 36 -2.26 13.75 6.55
CA ASP A 36 -2.24 14.44 5.27
C ASP A 36 -1.59 13.57 4.17
N LEU A 37 -1.87 13.88 2.90
CA LEU A 37 -1.26 13.20 1.74
C LEU A 37 0.25 13.44 1.69
N HIS A 38 0.73 14.61 2.12
CA HIS A 38 2.15 14.91 2.23
C HIS A 38 2.87 14.00 3.23
N ASP A 39 2.17 13.50 4.25
CA ASP A 39 2.75 12.57 5.23
C ASP A 39 2.92 11.15 4.64
N TYR A 40 2.26 10.84 3.52
CA TYR A 40 2.42 9.53 2.86
C TYR A 40 3.74 9.41 2.09
N GLU A 41 4.20 10.51 1.50
CA GLU A 41 5.37 10.55 0.61
C GLU A 41 6.61 9.85 1.20
N PRO A 42 7.03 10.09 2.46
CA PRO A 42 8.18 9.40 3.04
C PRO A 42 8.02 7.88 3.11
N PHE A 43 6.79 7.38 3.33
CA PHE A 43 6.50 5.95 3.37
C PHE A 43 6.49 5.33 1.98
N ALA A 44 5.92 6.03 0.99
CA ALA A 44 5.98 5.62 -0.41
C ALA A 44 7.44 5.56 -0.90
N CYS A 45 8.25 6.57 -0.55
CA CYS A 45 9.69 6.59 -0.84
C CYS A 45 10.44 5.43 -0.18
N LEU A 46 10.15 5.13 1.10
CA LEU A 46 10.78 4.02 1.81
C LEU A 46 10.39 2.67 1.20
N PHE A 47 9.11 2.50 0.87
CA PHE A 47 8.62 1.32 0.17
C PHE A 47 9.28 1.19 -1.19
N ALA A 48 9.47 2.29 -1.92
CA ALA A 48 10.12 2.28 -3.22
C ALA A 48 11.61 1.95 -3.11
N GLY A 49 12.36 2.67 -2.29
CA GLY A 49 13.80 2.48 -2.06
C GLY A 49 14.15 1.14 -1.41
N GLY A 50 13.18 0.48 -0.77
CA GLY A 50 13.32 -0.87 -0.22
C GLY A 50 13.48 -1.99 -1.26
N VAL A 51 13.64 -1.64 -2.54
CA VAL A 51 13.93 -2.60 -3.62
C VAL A 51 15.25 -3.31 -3.30
N SER A 52 15.22 -4.64 -3.23
CA SER A 52 16.45 -5.44 -3.18
C SER A 52 16.24 -6.81 -3.81
N GLY A 53 16.96 -7.13 -4.89
CA GLY A 53 17.06 -8.47 -5.44
C GLY A 53 16.02 -8.80 -6.53
N LYS A 54 15.18 -9.82 -6.34
CA LYS A 54 14.25 -10.31 -7.40
C LYS A 54 13.10 -9.35 -7.76
N ARG A 55 12.93 -8.23 -7.05
CA ARG A 55 11.81 -7.29 -7.17
C ARG A 55 12.32 -5.87 -7.39
N ASP A 56 13.03 -5.68 -8.49
CA ASP A 56 13.70 -4.42 -8.80
C ASP A 56 12.81 -3.36 -9.48
N LYS A 57 11.56 -3.74 -9.81
CA LYS A 57 10.60 -2.85 -10.45
C LYS A 57 9.43 -2.53 -9.54
N ILE A 58 8.89 -1.33 -9.72
CA ILE A 58 7.69 -0.86 -9.05
C ILE A 58 6.64 -0.60 -10.11
N VAL A 59 5.41 -1.00 -9.80
CA VAL A 59 4.22 -0.56 -10.50
C VAL A 59 3.55 0.45 -9.60
N TYR A 60 3.44 1.68 -10.06
CA TYR A 60 2.79 2.74 -9.33
C TYR A 60 1.42 3.01 -9.97
N PHE A 61 0.35 2.68 -9.24
CA PHE A 61 -1.01 3.01 -9.63
C PHE A 61 -1.34 4.43 -9.18
N HIS A 62 -1.44 5.32 -10.16
CA HIS A 62 -1.69 6.74 -9.96
C HIS A 62 -3.13 7.08 -10.34
N PHE A 63 -3.88 7.64 -9.40
CA PHE A 63 -5.29 8.02 -9.55
C PHE A 63 -5.70 9.22 -8.68
N ALA A 64 -4.78 9.78 -7.89
CA ALA A 64 -5.01 10.99 -7.13
C ALA A 64 -4.43 12.23 -7.85
N ASP A 65 -4.85 13.43 -7.45
CA ASP A 65 -4.36 14.69 -8.05
C ASP A 65 -2.89 15.03 -7.72
N HIS A 66 -2.22 14.22 -6.89
CA HIS A 66 -0.84 14.43 -6.47
C HIS A 66 0.02 13.24 -6.90
N GLU A 67 1.22 13.52 -7.39
CA GLU A 67 2.20 12.51 -7.77
C GLU A 67 3.11 12.21 -6.58
N LEU A 68 3.30 10.93 -6.28
CA LEU A 68 4.26 10.50 -5.26
C LEU A 68 5.66 10.39 -5.88
N PRO A 69 6.71 10.92 -5.23
CA PRO A 69 8.06 10.67 -5.69
C PRO A 69 8.43 9.21 -5.41
N VAL A 70 8.90 8.52 -6.46
CA VAL A 70 9.32 7.11 -6.40
C VAL A 70 10.82 7.01 -6.68
N PRO A 71 11.70 7.42 -5.75
CA PRO A 71 13.13 7.51 -6.01
C PRO A 71 13.79 6.13 -6.12
N GLY A 72 14.68 5.99 -7.10
CA GLY A 72 15.70 4.92 -7.14
C GLY A 72 15.24 3.55 -7.69
N ALA A 73 13.99 3.42 -8.16
CA ALA A 73 13.48 2.19 -8.76
C ALA A 73 13.04 2.40 -10.21
N GLU A 74 13.16 1.36 -11.04
CA GLU A 74 12.50 1.33 -12.36
C GLU A 74 10.99 1.28 -12.10
N THR A 75 10.33 2.41 -12.31
CA THR A 75 8.91 2.60 -11.96
C THR A 75 8.08 2.66 -13.23
N ASP A 76 7.08 1.80 -13.30
CA ASP A 76 6.06 1.79 -14.33
C ASP A 76 4.79 2.42 -13.76
N VAL A 77 4.44 3.61 -14.26
CA VAL A 77 3.30 4.37 -13.77
C VAL A 77 2.06 3.99 -14.58
N VAL A 78 1.09 3.42 -13.89
CA VAL A 78 -0.21 3.04 -14.44
C VAL A 78 -1.22 4.07 -13.96
N THR A 79 -1.54 5.04 -14.82
CA THR A 79 -2.57 6.04 -14.53
C THR A 79 -3.95 5.43 -14.76
N VAL A 80 -4.78 5.42 -13.72
CA VAL A 80 -6.15 4.91 -13.76
C VAL A 80 -7.10 6.01 -13.31
N ASN A 81 -8.20 6.20 -14.04
CA ASN A 81 -9.11 7.31 -13.80
C ASN A 81 -10.36 6.83 -13.05
N PRO A 82 -10.57 7.23 -11.79
CA PRO A 82 -11.73 6.79 -11.01
C PRO A 82 -13.06 7.29 -11.58
N GLN A 83 -13.04 8.34 -12.42
CA GLN A 83 -14.23 8.91 -13.08
C GLN A 83 -14.74 8.07 -14.26
N GLU A 84 -13.98 7.09 -14.73
CA GLU A 84 -14.43 6.14 -15.76
C GLU A 84 -15.40 5.09 -15.22
N GLY A 85 -15.58 5.05 -13.89
CA GLY A 85 -16.41 4.12 -13.18
C GLY A 85 -15.61 3.03 -12.47
N PHE A 86 -16.27 2.33 -11.55
CA PHE A 86 -15.61 1.36 -10.70
C PHE A 86 -15.09 0.13 -11.46
N GLU A 87 -15.87 -0.40 -12.40
CA GLU A 87 -15.51 -1.62 -13.13
C GLU A 87 -14.27 -1.44 -14.02
N PRO A 88 -14.18 -0.43 -14.91
CA PRO A 88 -12.97 -0.21 -15.72
C PRO A 88 -11.74 0.04 -14.86
N PHE A 89 -11.88 0.83 -13.79
CA PHE A 89 -10.81 1.14 -12.86
C PHE A 89 -10.23 -0.12 -12.19
N ILE A 90 -11.11 -1.01 -11.72
CA ILE A 90 -10.71 -2.29 -11.13
C ILE A 90 -10.07 -3.20 -12.17
N ASP A 91 -10.66 -3.30 -13.35
CA ASP A 91 -10.17 -4.20 -14.41
C ASP A 91 -8.75 -3.84 -14.86
N ASP A 92 -8.44 -2.56 -15.00
CA ASP A 92 -7.08 -2.09 -15.34
C ASP A 92 -6.05 -2.47 -14.26
N ILE A 93 -6.41 -2.26 -12.99
CA ILE A 93 -5.54 -2.61 -11.86
C ILE A 93 -5.34 -4.13 -11.79
N LEU A 94 -6.42 -4.90 -11.91
CA LEU A 94 -6.37 -6.36 -11.86
C LEU A 94 -5.57 -6.93 -13.03
N GLY A 95 -5.77 -6.41 -14.24
CA GLY A 95 -5.00 -6.78 -15.42
C GLY A 95 -3.52 -6.55 -15.22
N SER A 96 -3.14 -5.37 -14.74
CA SER A 96 -1.72 -5.05 -14.47
C SER A 96 -1.12 -5.93 -13.36
N ILE A 97 -1.88 -6.29 -12.32
CA ILE A 97 -1.40 -7.21 -11.27
C ILE A 97 -1.20 -8.62 -11.83
N GLN A 98 -2.14 -9.11 -12.64
CA GLN A 98 -2.08 -10.45 -13.23
C GLN A 98 -0.90 -10.59 -14.21
N GLU A 99 -0.65 -9.56 -15.02
CA GLU A 99 0.44 -9.56 -15.99
C GLU A 99 1.82 -9.62 -15.32
N ARG A 100 2.01 -8.87 -14.23
CA ARG A 100 3.33 -8.68 -13.61
C ARG A 100 3.63 -9.64 -12.46
N GLY A 101 2.59 -10.14 -11.80
CA GLY A 101 2.69 -11.15 -10.76
C GLY A 101 3.52 -10.71 -9.55
N ASN A 102 4.48 -11.53 -9.14
CA ASN A 102 5.22 -11.34 -7.88
C ASN A 102 6.62 -10.75 -8.06
N ASN A 103 6.97 -10.38 -9.30
CA ASN A 103 8.28 -9.88 -9.70
C ASN A 103 8.44 -8.37 -9.46
N VAL A 104 7.36 -7.70 -9.06
CA VAL A 104 7.30 -6.26 -8.85
C VAL A 104 6.72 -5.95 -7.48
N LYS A 105 6.94 -4.73 -7.01
CA LYS A 105 6.21 -4.15 -5.89
C LYS A 105 5.11 -3.24 -6.43
N TYR A 106 4.00 -3.17 -5.72
CA TYR A 106 2.83 -2.38 -6.10
C TYR A 106 2.67 -1.20 -5.16
N LEU A 107 2.87 0.01 -5.67
CA LEU A 107 2.62 1.24 -4.94
C LEU A 107 1.28 1.80 -5.42
N PHE A 108 0.41 2.19 -4.49
CA PHE A 108 -0.86 2.82 -4.79
C PHE A 108 -0.90 4.22 -4.19
N ASP A 109 -1.62 5.11 -4.85
CA ASP A 109 -2.07 6.37 -4.27
C ASP A 109 -2.94 6.17 -3.03
N CYS A 110 -3.17 7.27 -2.31
CA CYS A 110 -4.11 7.27 -1.21
C CYS A 110 -5.53 6.92 -1.71
N ILE A 111 -6.18 5.94 -1.08
CA ILE A 111 -7.50 5.45 -1.51
C ILE A 111 -8.65 6.25 -0.91
N SER A 112 -8.42 7.08 0.12
CA SER A 112 -9.49 7.84 0.77
C SER A 112 -10.23 8.83 -0.15
N PRO A 113 -9.56 9.55 -1.08
CA PRO A 113 -10.24 10.40 -2.06
C PRO A 113 -11.24 9.65 -2.96
N LEU A 114 -11.02 8.36 -3.24
CA LEU A 114 -11.91 7.57 -4.11
C LEU A 114 -13.35 7.48 -3.59
N ALA A 115 -13.58 7.64 -2.29
CA ALA A 115 -14.93 7.66 -1.73
C ALA A 115 -15.76 8.85 -2.23
N ALA A 116 -15.10 9.99 -2.48
CA ALA A 116 -15.75 11.15 -3.08
C ALA A 116 -16.04 10.90 -4.56
N ASP A 117 -15.11 10.29 -5.29
CA ASP A 117 -15.26 9.99 -6.72
C ASP A 117 -16.38 8.98 -7.01
N TRP A 118 -16.53 7.97 -6.16
CA TRP A 118 -17.56 6.94 -6.30
C TRP A 118 -18.81 7.20 -5.44
N TYR A 119 -18.88 8.36 -4.78
CA TYR A 119 -19.96 8.76 -3.88
C TYR A 119 -20.34 7.70 -2.83
N SER A 120 -19.39 6.83 -2.44
CA SER A 120 -19.65 5.67 -1.60
C SER A 120 -18.39 5.11 -0.94
N ASP A 121 -18.35 5.17 0.39
CA ASP A 121 -17.31 4.50 1.20
C ASP A 121 -17.33 2.97 1.00
N GLN A 122 -18.51 2.40 0.75
CA GLN A 122 -18.66 0.96 0.51
C GLN A 122 -17.92 0.52 -0.76
N MET A 123 -17.91 1.37 -1.79
CA MET A 123 -17.18 1.08 -3.03
C MET A 123 -15.67 1.08 -2.80
N VAL A 124 -15.13 1.97 -1.96
CA VAL A 124 -13.72 1.95 -1.56
C VAL A 124 -13.38 0.68 -0.77
N GLY A 125 -14.27 0.25 0.13
CA GLY A 125 -14.12 -1.03 0.84
C GLY A 125 -14.09 -2.22 -0.11
N ASN A 126 -15.00 -2.26 -1.10
CA ASN A 126 -15.04 -3.30 -2.13
C ASN A 126 -13.76 -3.29 -2.98
N PHE A 127 -13.30 -2.11 -3.40
CA PHE A 127 -12.04 -1.94 -4.12
C PHE A 127 -10.89 -2.59 -3.37
N PHE A 128 -10.72 -2.21 -2.10
CA PHE A 128 -9.61 -2.70 -1.28
C PHE A 128 -9.67 -4.23 -1.12
N ALA A 129 -10.87 -4.78 -0.87
CA ALA A 129 -11.05 -6.23 -0.73
C ALA A 129 -10.70 -6.99 -2.01
N ILE A 130 -11.13 -6.49 -3.17
CA ILE A 130 -10.87 -7.08 -4.50
C ILE A 130 -9.38 -7.03 -4.83
N VAL A 131 -8.76 -5.84 -4.73
CA VAL A 131 -7.35 -5.64 -5.07
C VAL A 131 -6.44 -6.43 -4.14
N CYS A 132 -6.70 -6.44 -2.83
CA CYS A 132 -5.94 -7.28 -1.89
C CYS A 132 -6.12 -8.77 -2.18
N GLY A 133 -7.29 -9.20 -2.67
CA GLY A 133 -7.50 -10.57 -3.16
C GLY A 133 -6.55 -10.94 -4.30
N ALA A 134 -6.46 -10.06 -5.31
CA ALA A 134 -5.58 -10.26 -6.46
C ALA A 134 -4.09 -10.24 -6.07
N LEU A 135 -3.69 -9.29 -5.22
CA LEU A 135 -2.31 -9.21 -4.71
C LEU A 135 -1.92 -10.46 -3.92
N ARG A 136 -2.82 -11.02 -3.11
CA ARG A 136 -2.58 -12.28 -2.41
C ARG A 136 -2.41 -13.45 -3.37
N ALA A 137 -3.23 -13.53 -4.43
CA ALA A 137 -3.14 -14.60 -5.43
C ALA A 137 -1.76 -14.64 -6.11
N VAL A 138 -1.14 -13.46 -6.30
CA VAL A 138 0.22 -13.36 -6.87
C VAL A 138 1.31 -13.25 -5.81
N ASN A 139 1.04 -13.34 -4.50
CA ASN A 139 2.05 -13.08 -3.45
C ASN A 139 2.78 -11.73 -3.63
N GLY A 140 2.05 -10.70 -4.06
CA GLY A 140 2.55 -9.34 -4.28
C GLY A 140 2.85 -8.62 -2.97
N ALA A 141 3.84 -7.73 -3.00
CA ALA A 141 4.05 -6.73 -1.94
C ALA A 141 3.41 -5.43 -2.39
N ALA A 142 2.56 -4.84 -1.55
CA ALA A 142 1.84 -3.62 -1.88
C ALA A 142 1.86 -2.60 -0.75
N CYS A 143 1.79 -1.31 -1.11
CA CYS A 143 1.73 -0.19 -0.19
C CYS A 143 0.57 0.74 -0.58
N PHE A 144 -0.25 1.09 0.40
CA PHE A 144 -1.41 1.97 0.29
C PHE A 144 -1.38 3.03 1.39
N ALA A 145 -2.14 4.10 1.20
CA ALA A 145 -2.46 5.06 2.26
C ALA A 145 -3.96 5.32 2.40
N ILE A 146 -4.36 5.61 3.63
CA ILE A 146 -5.68 6.12 4.00
C ILE A 146 -5.52 7.39 4.84
N LEU A 147 -6.41 8.36 4.66
CA LEU A 147 -6.45 9.56 5.47
C LEU A 147 -7.16 9.31 6.81
N ARG A 148 -6.53 9.73 7.90
CA ARG A 148 -7.16 9.82 9.22
C ARG A 148 -8.28 10.87 9.16
N ASN A 149 -9.44 10.56 9.75
CA ASN A 149 -10.58 11.49 9.90
C ASN A 149 -11.36 11.89 8.63
N ARG A 150 -11.20 11.22 7.47
CA ARG A 150 -12.08 11.44 6.30
C ARG A 150 -13.16 10.37 6.07
N HIS A 151 -13.32 9.44 7.01
CA HIS A 151 -14.46 8.50 7.02
C HIS A 151 -15.10 8.48 8.41
N SER A 152 -16.39 8.83 8.44
CA SER A 152 -17.28 8.71 9.60
C SER A 152 -17.38 7.24 9.98
N GLN A 153 -16.66 6.78 11.00
CA GLN A 153 -16.89 5.60 11.87
C GLN A 153 -17.53 4.29 11.31
N TYR A 154 -17.68 4.11 9.99
CA TYR A 154 -18.42 3.02 9.34
C TYR A 154 -17.56 2.26 8.32
N ALA A 155 -16.34 2.75 8.04
CA ALA A 155 -15.37 2.12 7.13
C ALA A 155 -14.19 1.45 7.86
N VAL A 156 -14.34 1.16 9.16
CA VAL A 156 -13.26 0.61 9.99
C VAL A 156 -13.50 -0.86 10.38
N ASP A 157 -14.72 -1.38 10.28
CA ASP A 157 -15.02 -2.72 10.81
C ASP A 157 -14.43 -3.88 9.97
N PRO A 158 -14.40 -3.87 8.62
CA PRO A 158 -13.80 -5.00 7.88
C PRO A 158 -12.26 -4.98 7.83
N ILE A 159 -11.64 -3.80 7.98
CA ILE A 159 -10.19 -3.62 7.86
C ILE A 159 -9.49 -3.97 9.18
N THR A 160 -10.11 -3.62 10.31
CA THR A 160 -9.53 -3.91 11.64
C THR A 160 -9.67 -5.39 12.03
N GLU A 161 -10.63 -6.11 11.45
CA GLU A 161 -10.83 -7.55 11.73
C GLU A 161 -9.88 -8.46 10.93
N THR A 162 -9.26 -7.96 9.84
CA THR A 162 -8.46 -8.81 8.93
C THR A 162 -7.05 -8.32 8.62
N ALA A 163 -6.68 -7.08 8.97
CA ALA A 163 -5.36 -6.52 8.72
C ALA A 163 -4.73 -5.95 10.00
N ARG A 164 -3.45 -6.23 10.22
CA ARG A 164 -2.70 -5.59 11.30
C ARG A 164 -2.46 -4.13 10.95
N ALA A 165 -3.24 -3.24 11.56
CA ALA A 165 -2.93 -1.82 11.65
C ALA A 165 -1.69 -1.64 12.54
N VAL A 166 -0.76 -0.78 12.11
CA VAL A 166 0.41 -0.33 12.89
C VAL A 166 0.32 1.19 13.02
#